data_AF-A0A3D1S6D9-F1
#
_entry.id   AF-A0A3D1S6D9-F1
#
_cell.length_a   1.000
_cell.length_b   1.000
_cell.length_c   1.000
_cell.angle_alpha   90.00
_cell.angle_beta   90.00
_cell.angle_gamma   90.00
#
_symmetry.space_group_name_H-M   'P 1'
#
loop_
_entity.id
_entity.type
_entity.pdbx_description
1 polymer ?
#
loop_
_entity_poly.entity_id
_entity_poly.type
_entity_poly.pdbx_seq_one_letter_code
_entity_poly.pdbx_strand_id
1 'polypeptide(L)'
;QLTSGDWVVTSIAAIDEDTGIIYINGRKDTPLESHVYAVDMQTSSVQRITELGKHHDVKFAKDASIYVDVFSDINTPAQTGLYFANGQFITWLDENKVSANHPLAPYASEWIAPEFGTIAAPDNTQLHYRLYKPANISGKHPVIVYHYGGPRAQVVTNKWGGNRGLMFQYWAQQGYVVFSIDNRGSYYRGKAFEDPIYKAMGSIEIEDQKLGVDYLRTLDFVEPAKIGVYGHSYGGYMS
;
A
#
# COMPACT_ATOMS: atom_id res chain seq x y z
N GLN A 1 -28.01 -3.85 3.87
CA GLN A 1 -26.66 -3.29 3.67
C GLN A 1 -25.90 -3.51 4.97
N LEU A 2 -24.81 -4.28 4.96
CA LEU A 2 -24.06 -4.64 6.19
C LEU A 2 -22.89 -3.70 6.49
N THR A 3 -22.37 -3.01 5.47
CA THR A 3 -21.27 -2.05 5.61
C THR A 3 -21.57 -0.78 4.81
N SER A 4 -21.00 0.34 5.27
CA SER A 4 -21.14 1.66 4.65
C SER A 4 -19.95 2.55 4.99
N GLY A 5 -19.73 3.59 4.18
CA GLY A 5 -18.69 4.60 4.38
C GLY A 5 -17.81 4.77 3.15
N ASP A 6 -16.86 5.71 3.23
CA ASP A 6 -15.90 5.99 2.17
C ASP A 6 -14.69 5.04 2.25
N TRP A 7 -14.95 3.76 2.00
CA TRP A 7 -13.95 2.70 2.00
C TRP A 7 -14.47 1.48 1.22
N VAL A 8 -13.57 0.56 0.87
CA VAL A 8 -13.91 -0.63 0.07
C VAL A 8 -13.80 -1.92 0.88
N VAL A 9 -14.82 -2.78 0.74
CA VAL A 9 -14.70 -4.22 1.02
C VAL A 9 -14.03 -4.87 -0.19
N THR A 10 -12.97 -5.62 0.02
CA THR A 10 -12.21 -6.26 -1.06
C THR A 10 -12.59 -7.71 -1.28
N SER A 11 -12.97 -8.43 -0.21
CA SER A 11 -13.46 -9.81 -0.28
C SER A 11 -14.16 -10.23 1.01
N ILE A 12 -14.98 -11.28 0.93
CA ILE A 12 -15.40 -12.05 2.10
C ILE A 12 -14.30 -13.07 2.39
N ALA A 13 -13.77 -13.04 3.62
CA ALA A 13 -12.70 -13.93 4.06
C ALA A 13 -13.27 -15.23 4.66
N ALA A 14 -14.33 -15.13 5.45
CA ALA A 14 -15.06 -16.26 6.03
C ALA A 14 -16.46 -15.85 6.50
N ILE A 15 -17.31 -16.85 6.75
CA ILE A 15 -18.62 -16.68 7.35
C ILE A 15 -18.73 -17.71 8.48
N ASP A 16 -19.03 -17.24 9.68
CA ASP A 16 -19.42 -18.06 10.81
C ASP A 16 -20.94 -18.00 10.94
N GLU A 17 -21.62 -19.04 10.46
CA GLU A 17 -23.09 -19.11 10.46
C GLU A 17 -23.67 -19.35 11.86
N ASP A 18 -22.89 -19.96 12.77
CA ASP A 18 -23.34 -20.27 14.13
C ASP A 18 -23.40 -18.98 14.97
N THR A 19 -22.42 -18.09 14.79
CA THR A 19 -22.37 -16.80 15.50
C THR A 19 -22.97 -15.64 14.71
N GLY A 20 -23.26 -15.82 13.42
CA GLY A 20 -23.79 -14.77 12.55
C GLY A 20 -22.78 -13.67 12.24
N ILE A 21 -21.49 -14.02 12.18
CA ILE A 21 -20.39 -13.10 11.88
C ILE A 21 -19.86 -13.34 10.47
N ILE A 22 -19.66 -12.26 9.71
CA ILE A 22 -18.93 -12.27 8.44
C ILE A 22 -17.56 -11.64 8.64
N TYR A 23 -16.50 -12.37 8.34
CA TYR A 23 -15.16 -11.82 8.26
C TYR A 23 -14.91 -11.29 6.85
N ILE A 24 -14.55 -10.02 6.73
CA ILE A 24 -14.27 -9.37 5.44
C ILE A 24 -12.86 -8.79 5.43
N ASN A 25 -12.23 -8.79 4.25
CA ASN A 25 -11.08 -7.95 3.99
C ASN A 25 -11.53 -6.58 3.51
N GLY A 26 -10.89 -5.51 3.98
CA GLY A 26 -11.26 -4.15 3.60
C GLY A 26 -10.18 -3.12 3.87
N ARG A 27 -10.49 -1.89 3.46
CA ARG A 27 -9.61 -0.70 3.55
C ARG A 27 -10.23 0.41 4.43
N LYS A 28 -10.93 0.04 5.51
CA LYS A 28 -11.74 0.97 6.31
C LYS A 28 -10.90 1.98 7.10
N ASP A 29 -9.79 1.53 7.67
CA ASP A 29 -8.94 2.36 8.53
C ASP A 29 -8.04 3.27 7.69
N THR A 30 -7.52 2.75 6.56
CA THR A 30 -6.72 3.51 5.60
C THR A 30 -6.70 2.78 4.25
N PRO A 31 -6.63 3.49 3.10
CA PRO A 31 -6.44 2.86 1.80
C PRO A 31 -5.07 2.20 1.63
N LEU A 32 -4.09 2.49 2.51
CA LEU A 32 -2.73 1.98 2.41
C LEU A 32 -2.58 0.54 2.95
N GLU A 33 -3.50 0.11 3.82
CA GLU A 33 -3.44 -1.15 4.58
C GLU A 33 -4.66 -2.00 4.26
N SER A 34 -4.50 -3.31 4.24
CA SER A 34 -5.60 -4.27 4.13
C SER A 34 -5.78 -4.92 5.50
N HIS A 35 -7.01 -4.93 6.00
CA HIS A 35 -7.33 -5.50 7.31
C HIS A 35 -8.52 -6.44 7.23
N VAL A 36 -8.60 -7.34 8.22
CA VAL A 36 -9.78 -8.14 8.48
C VAL A 36 -10.70 -7.40 9.44
N TYR A 37 -11.99 -7.41 9.13
CA TYR A 37 -13.06 -6.93 9.98
C TYR A 37 -14.07 -8.03 10.22
N ALA A 38 -14.52 -8.19 11.46
CA ALA A 38 -15.72 -8.93 11.80
C ALA A 38 -16.94 -8.01 11.63
N VAL A 39 -17.94 -8.49 10.90
CA VAL A 39 -19.22 -7.81 10.67
C VAL A 39 -20.34 -8.67 11.22
N ASP A 40 -21.04 -8.14 12.21
CA ASP A 40 -22.23 -8.80 12.78
C ASP A 40 -23.42 -8.64 11.82
N MET A 41 -24.03 -9.75 11.40
CA MET A 41 -25.13 -9.73 10.42
C MET A 41 -26.42 -9.12 10.96
N GLN A 42 -26.64 -9.13 12.28
CA GLN A 42 -27.84 -8.61 12.93
C GLN A 42 -27.69 -7.11 13.22
N THR A 43 -26.56 -6.72 13.78
CA THR A 43 -26.30 -5.34 14.22
C THR A 43 -25.63 -4.48 13.16
N SER A 44 -25.05 -5.10 12.10
CA SER A 44 -24.18 -4.44 11.12
C SER A 44 -22.98 -3.71 11.75
N SER A 45 -22.60 -4.10 12.97
CA SER A 45 -21.41 -3.56 13.63
C SER A 45 -20.15 -4.09 12.94
N VAL A 46 -19.14 -3.22 12.78
CA VAL A 46 -17.89 -3.55 12.09
C VAL A 46 -16.73 -3.34 13.05
N GLN A 47 -16.03 -4.42 13.38
CA GLN A 47 -14.87 -4.41 14.28
C GLN A 47 -13.62 -4.91 13.55
N ARG A 48 -12.53 -4.15 13.62
CA ARG A 48 -11.22 -4.60 13.10
C ARG A 48 -10.65 -5.71 13.97
N ILE A 49 -10.10 -6.74 13.33
CA ILE A 49 -9.48 -7.91 13.97
C ILE A 49 -7.95 -7.83 13.92
N THR A 50 -7.40 -7.48 12.78
CA THR A 50 -5.95 -7.40 12.54
C THR A 50 -5.34 -6.11 13.07
N GLU A 51 -4.07 -6.14 13.52
CA GLU A 51 -3.31 -4.97 14.02
C GLU A 51 -3.22 -3.81 13.00
N LEU A 52 -3.08 -2.56 13.46
CA LEU A 52 -2.83 -1.39 12.59
C LEU A 52 -1.36 -1.29 12.21
N GLY A 53 -1.06 -0.49 11.17
CA GLY A 53 0.33 -0.23 10.79
C GLY A 53 0.94 -1.36 9.98
N LYS A 54 0.11 -2.32 9.56
CA LYS A 54 0.47 -3.54 8.85
C LYS A 54 -0.56 -3.78 7.74
N HIS A 55 -0.13 -4.46 6.68
CA HIS A 55 -0.98 -4.91 5.61
C HIS A 55 -1.11 -6.43 5.67
N HIS A 56 -2.35 -6.90 5.78
CA HIS A 56 -2.69 -8.30 6.03
C HIS A 56 -3.29 -8.98 4.80
N ASP A 57 -2.90 -10.23 4.58
CA ASP A 57 -3.48 -11.15 3.61
C ASP A 57 -3.79 -12.47 4.33
N VAL A 58 -5.07 -12.68 4.63
CA VAL A 58 -5.51 -13.79 5.47
C VAL A 58 -6.14 -14.92 4.68
N LYS A 59 -6.02 -16.13 5.22
CA LYS A 59 -6.76 -17.32 4.80
C LYS A 59 -7.37 -17.99 6.03
N PHE A 60 -8.68 -17.91 6.13
CA PHE A 60 -9.44 -18.58 7.18
C PHE A 60 -9.57 -20.09 6.93
N ALA A 61 -9.66 -20.85 8.01
CA ALA A 61 -10.15 -22.22 7.97
C ALA A 61 -11.63 -22.24 7.53
N LYS A 62 -12.08 -23.38 7.00
CA LYS A 62 -13.44 -23.52 6.44
C LYS A 62 -14.56 -23.31 7.47
N ASP A 63 -14.26 -23.58 8.74
CA ASP A 63 -15.14 -23.41 9.89
C ASP A 63 -15.00 -22.02 10.54
N ALA A 64 -14.26 -21.10 9.91
CA ALA A 64 -14.00 -19.74 10.38
C ALA A 64 -13.33 -19.62 11.76
N SER A 65 -12.86 -20.71 12.37
CA SER A 65 -12.38 -20.73 13.77
C SER A 65 -10.99 -20.12 13.95
N ILE A 66 -10.13 -20.25 12.93
CA ILE A 66 -8.75 -19.77 12.90
C ILE A 66 -8.41 -19.24 11.50
N TYR A 67 -7.36 -18.44 11.41
CA TYR A 67 -6.80 -18.01 10.12
C TYR A 67 -5.28 -17.97 10.14
N VAL A 68 -4.71 -18.18 8.96
CA VAL A 68 -3.31 -17.85 8.67
C VAL A 68 -3.27 -16.41 8.17
N ASP A 69 -2.36 -15.61 8.72
CA ASP A 69 -2.11 -14.25 8.30
C ASP A 69 -0.72 -14.14 7.71
N VAL A 70 -0.62 -13.61 6.49
CA VAL A 70 0.63 -13.12 5.92
C VAL A 70 0.59 -11.60 5.97
N PHE A 71 1.36 -11.01 6.88
CA PHE A 71 1.35 -9.57 7.11
C PHE A 71 2.74 -8.95 7.04
N SER A 72 2.79 -7.67 6.71
CA SER A 72 4.03 -6.89 6.62
C SER A 72 3.73 -5.41 6.80
N ASP A 73 4.78 -4.61 6.93
CA ASP A 73 4.71 -3.17 6.61
C ASP A 73 5.76 -2.85 5.55
N ILE A 74 5.86 -1.57 5.18
CA ILE A 74 6.80 -1.16 4.12
C ILE A 74 8.28 -1.41 4.46
N ASN A 75 8.63 -1.58 5.73
CA ASN A 75 10.00 -1.77 6.23
C ASN A 75 10.25 -3.16 6.83
N THR A 76 9.21 -3.89 7.18
CA THR A 76 9.31 -5.24 7.76
C THR A 76 8.92 -6.27 6.71
N PRO A 77 9.78 -7.27 6.41
CA PRO A 77 9.44 -8.39 5.55
C PRO A 77 8.16 -9.11 5.97
N ALA A 78 7.54 -9.82 5.03
CA ALA A 78 6.33 -10.59 5.31
C ALA A 78 6.57 -11.64 6.40
N GLN A 79 5.72 -11.62 7.42
CA GLN A 79 5.67 -12.58 8.52
C GLN A 79 4.39 -13.40 8.38
N THR A 80 4.44 -14.66 8.79
CA THR A 80 3.31 -15.60 8.71
C THR A 80 2.99 -16.18 10.08
N GLY A 81 1.80 -15.86 10.59
CA GLY A 81 1.32 -16.36 11.88
C GLY A 81 -0.03 -17.06 11.76
N LEU A 82 -0.33 -17.91 12.74
CA LEU A 82 -1.64 -18.51 12.94
C LEU A 82 -2.37 -17.80 14.07
N TYR A 83 -3.64 -17.50 13.87
CA TYR A 83 -4.48 -16.71 14.78
C TYR A 83 -5.85 -17.36 14.95
N PHE A 84 -6.46 -17.16 16.11
CA PHE A 84 -7.90 -17.39 16.27
C PHE A 84 -8.70 -16.33 15.51
N ALA A 85 -9.95 -16.62 15.16
CA ALA A 85 -10.84 -15.71 14.43
C ALA A 85 -11.02 -14.33 15.08
N ASN A 86 -10.84 -14.25 16.40
CA ASN A 86 -10.90 -13.01 17.16
C ASN A 86 -9.60 -12.16 17.10
N GLY A 87 -8.58 -12.62 16.37
CA GLY A 87 -7.30 -11.94 16.21
C GLY A 87 -6.24 -12.32 17.25
N GLN A 88 -6.55 -13.24 18.18
CA GLN A 88 -5.57 -13.70 19.14
C GLN A 88 -4.51 -14.59 18.47
N PHE A 89 -3.24 -14.21 18.62
CA PHE A 89 -2.10 -14.97 18.13
C PHE A 89 -2.01 -16.37 18.75
N ILE A 90 -1.71 -17.37 17.94
CA ILE A 90 -1.51 -18.77 18.36
C ILE A 90 -0.03 -19.13 18.26
N THR A 91 0.55 -19.06 17.06
CA THR A 91 1.94 -19.45 16.82
C THR A 91 2.47 -18.90 15.50
N TRP A 92 3.79 -18.82 15.36
CA TRP A 92 4.45 -18.47 14.11
C TRP A 92 4.51 -19.70 13.19
N LEU A 93 4.15 -19.51 11.92
CA LEU A 93 4.49 -20.44 10.85
C LEU A 93 5.82 -20.05 10.22
N ASP A 94 6.05 -18.74 10.08
CA ASP A 94 7.32 -18.13 9.73
C ASP A 94 7.35 -16.71 10.32
N GLU A 95 8.06 -16.50 11.44
CA GLU A 95 8.19 -15.16 12.01
C GLU A 95 8.94 -14.21 11.07
N ASN A 96 9.77 -14.76 10.16
CA ASN A 96 10.65 -14.03 9.26
C ASN A 96 11.42 -12.89 9.96
N LYS A 97 11.89 -13.17 11.18
CA LYS A 97 12.56 -12.20 12.04
C LYS A 97 13.91 -11.82 11.44
N VAL A 98 14.12 -10.51 11.21
CA VAL A 98 15.41 -9.96 10.77
C VAL A 98 16.41 -10.02 11.93
N SER A 99 17.04 -11.19 12.09
CA SER A 99 18.15 -11.44 13.03
C SER A 99 19.51 -11.25 12.34
N ALA A 100 20.61 -11.36 13.08
CA ALA A 100 21.96 -11.17 12.54
C ALA A 100 22.31 -12.09 11.35
N ASN A 101 21.66 -13.26 11.24
CA ASN A 101 21.88 -14.22 10.15
C ASN A 101 20.88 -14.07 8.99
N HIS A 102 19.96 -13.11 9.08
CA HIS A 102 18.95 -12.90 8.03
C HIS A 102 19.58 -12.27 6.78
N PRO A 103 19.17 -12.61 5.54
CA PRO A 103 19.73 -12.03 4.32
C PRO A 103 19.66 -10.50 4.21
N LEU A 104 18.71 -9.88 4.90
CA LEU A 104 18.59 -8.42 5.00
C LEU A 104 19.49 -7.78 6.07
N ALA A 105 20.04 -8.56 7.01
CA ALA A 105 20.82 -8.02 8.12
C ALA A 105 22.00 -7.12 7.67
N PRO A 106 22.75 -7.44 6.60
CA PRO A 106 23.83 -6.57 6.11
C PRO A 106 23.35 -5.19 5.63
N TYR A 107 22.07 -5.04 5.30
CA TYR A 107 21.49 -3.81 4.73
C TYR A 107 20.59 -3.07 5.72
N ALA A 108 20.30 -3.66 6.88
CA ALA A 108 19.30 -3.16 7.82
C ALA A 108 19.67 -1.78 8.39
N SER A 109 20.96 -1.49 8.59
CA SER A 109 21.43 -0.19 9.08
C SER A 109 21.29 0.94 8.06
N GLU A 110 21.19 0.61 6.77
CA GLU A 110 21.03 1.55 5.66
C GLU A 110 19.61 1.54 5.09
N TRP A 111 18.67 0.89 5.78
CA TRP A 111 17.31 0.77 5.32
C TRP A 111 16.57 2.10 5.44
N ILE A 112 16.01 2.58 4.34
CA ILE A 112 15.35 3.89 4.28
C ILE A 112 13.84 3.69 4.45
N ALA A 113 13.29 4.18 5.56
CA ALA A 113 11.86 4.26 5.73
C ALA A 113 11.29 5.36 4.82
N PRO A 114 10.24 5.07 4.03
CA PRO A 114 9.60 6.10 3.23
C PRO A 114 8.64 6.95 4.06
N GLU A 115 8.37 8.15 3.56
CA GLU A 115 7.28 9.00 4.01
C GLU A 115 6.04 8.75 3.14
N PHE A 116 4.88 8.67 3.77
CA PHE A 116 3.60 8.68 3.08
C PHE A 116 2.93 10.03 3.25
N GLY A 117 2.24 10.48 2.22
CA GLY A 117 1.46 11.71 2.28
C GLY A 117 0.37 11.74 1.23
N THR A 118 -0.27 12.91 1.11
CA THR A 118 -1.28 13.13 0.08
C THR A 118 -1.06 14.44 -0.65
N ILE A 119 -1.46 14.48 -1.92
CA ILE A 119 -1.58 15.68 -2.72
C ILE A 119 -3.04 15.78 -3.17
N ALA A 120 -3.64 16.95 -3.00
CA ALA A 120 -4.99 17.20 -3.47
C ALA A 120 -4.97 17.51 -4.98
N ALA A 121 -5.73 16.75 -5.77
CA ALA A 121 -6.01 17.09 -7.15
C ALA A 121 -6.89 18.36 -7.24
N PRO A 122 -7.03 19.01 -8.41
CA PRO A 122 -7.84 20.23 -8.55
C PRO A 122 -9.31 20.08 -8.12
N ASP A 123 -9.85 18.86 -8.15
CA ASP A 123 -11.21 18.54 -7.67
C ASP A 123 -11.26 18.15 -6.17
N ASN A 124 -10.16 18.33 -5.45
CA ASN A 124 -9.93 17.93 -4.05
C ASN A 124 -9.84 16.41 -3.83
N THR A 125 -9.71 15.59 -4.87
CA THR A 125 -9.40 14.17 -4.69
C THR A 125 -8.03 14.02 -4.04
N GLN A 126 -7.97 13.32 -2.89
CA GLN A 126 -6.69 13.02 -2.24
C GLN A 126 -5.97 11.87 -2.96
N LEU A 127 -4.81 12.16 -3.52
CA LEU A 127 -3.89 11.22 -4.15
C LEU A 127 -2.81 10.84 -3.13
N HIS A 128 -2.67 9.54 -2.82
CA HIS A 128 -1.65 9.08 -1.88
C HIS A 128 -0.30 8.94 -2.59
N TYR A 129 0.76 9.40 -1.93
CA TYR A 129 2.12 9.22 -2.40
C TYR A 129 3.00 8.51 -1.38
N ARG A 130 4.11 7.96 -1.87
CA ARG A 130 5.24 7.45 -1.09
C ARG A 130 6.53 8.11 -1.58
N LEU A 131 7.36 8.56 -0.64
CA LEU A 131 8.61 9.26 -0.90
C LEU A 131 9.76 8.64 -0.09
N TYR A 132 10.77 8.09 -0.76
CA TYR A 132 12.04 7.72 -0.14
C TYR A 132 13.02 8.88 -0.31
N LYS A 133 13.54 9.38 0.81
CA LYS A 133 14.62 10.36 0.85
C LYS A 133 15.94 9.63 1.07
N PRO A 134 17.00 9.91 0.29
CA PRO A 134 18.34 9.43 0.60
C PRO A 134 18.71 9.70 2.07
N ALA A 135 19.41 8.77 2.71
CA ALA A 135 19.76 8.88 4.13
C ALA A 135 20.57 10.15 4.47
N ASN A 136 21.36 10.63 3.51
CA ASN A 136 22.07 11.90 3.60
C ASN A 136 21.57 12.86 2.51
N ILE A 137 20.64 13.74 2.88
CA ILE A 137 20.19 14.84 2.03
C ILE A 137 21.24 15.95 2.06
N SER A 138 22.08 16.00 1.04
CA SER A 138 23.10 17.04 0.88
C SER A 138 22.99 17.65 -0.51
N GLY A 139 22.57 18.91 -0.56
CA GLY A 139 22.28 19.60 -1.82
C GLY A 139 21.01 19.07 -2.49
N LYS A 140 21.02 19.07 -3.84
CA LYS A 140 19.88 18.70 -4.67
C LYS A 140 20.08 17.32 -5.30
N HIS A 141 19.03 16.50 -5.25
CA HIS A 141 19.06 15.11 -5.66
C HIS A 141 18.19 14.87 -6.91
N PRO A 142 18.65 14.03 -7.86
CA PRO A 142 17.79 13.57 -8.95
C PRO A 142 16.64 12.70 -8.40
N VAL A 143 15.54 12.65 -9.14
CA VAL A 143 14.33 11.91 -8.75
C VAL A 143 14.04 10.80 -9.74
N ILE A 144 13.64 9.64 -9.21
CA ILE A 144 13.00 8.57 -9.98
C ILE A 144 11.53 8.49 -9.54
N VAL A 145 10.63 8.84 -10.46
CA VAL A 145 9.19 8.65 -10.29
C VAL A 145 8.83 7.28 -10.83
N TYR A 146 8.55 6.34 -9.92
CA TYR A 146 7.99 5.05 -10.28
C TYR A 146 6.46 5.13 -10.31
N HIS A 147 5.85 4.65 -11.39
CA HIS A 147 4.40 4.54 -11.49
C HIS A 147 3.95 3.28 -12.23
N TYR A 148 2.67 2.96 -12.04
CA TYR A 148 1.94 2.01 -12.88
C TYR A 148 0.66 2.64 -13.42
N GLY A 149 -0.10 3.32 -12.55
CA GLY A 149 -1.18 4.25 -12.91
C GLY A 149 -2.44 3.67 -13.57
N GLY A 150 -2.40 2.39 -13.96
CA GLY A 150 -3.53 1.70 -14.58
C GLY A 150 -4.54 1.07 -13.61
N PRO A 151 -5.68 0.59 -14.13
CA PRO A 151 -6.74 -0.02 -13.34
C PRO A 151 -6.27 -1.30 -12.63
N ARG A 152 -6.92 -1.63 -11.51
CA ARG A 152 -6.66 -2.82 -10.68
C ARG A 152 -5.26 -2.89 -10.05
N ALA A 153 -4.49 -1.81 -10.11
CA ALA A 153 -3.20 -1.68 -9.46
C ALA A 153 -3.22 -0.59 -8.39
N GLN A 154 -2.44 -0.78 -7.34
CA GLN A 154 -2.13 0.21 -6.31
C GLN A 154 -0.64 0.07 -5.99
N VAL A 155 0.11 1.15 -6.06
CA VAL A 155 1.58 1.16 -5.84
C VAL A 155 1.93 1.65 -4.44
N VAL A 156 1.11 2.55 -3.90
CA VAL A 156 1.30 3.20 -2.60
C VAL A 156 0.51 2.44 -1.54
N THR A 157 1.21 1.53 -0.86
CA THR A 157 0.67 0.71 0.23
C THR A 157 1.70 0.58 1.35
N ASN A 158 1.24 0.42 2.59
CA ASN A 158 2.10 0.07 3.73
C ASN A 158 2.33 -1.46 3.77
N LYS A 159 2.99 -2.00 2.74
CA LYS A 159 3.24 -3.44 2.55
C LYS A 159 4.69 -3.64 2.09
N TRP A 160 5.31 -4.75 2.49
CA TRP A 160 6.63 -5.11 2.00
C TRP A 160 6.67 -5.13 0.47
N GLY A 161 7.58 -4.34 -0.11
CA GLY A 161 7.60 -4.10 -1.56
C GLY A 161 8.18 -5.24 -2.42
N GLY A 162 8.67 -6.32 -1.81
CA GLY A 162 9.35 -7.41 -2.52
C GLY A 162 10.50 -6.90 -3.40
N ASN A 163 10.69 -7.51 -4.57
CA ASN A 163 11.75 -7.12 -5.51
C ASN A 163 11.69 -5.64 -5.93
N ARG A 164 10.47 -5.08 -6.07
CA ARG A 164 10.29 -3.66 -6.38
C ARG A 164 10.73 -2.77 -5.22
N GLY A 165 10.38 -3.15 -3.99
CA GLY A 165 10.83 -2.46 -2.78
C GLY A 165 12.35 -2.48 -2.63
N LEU A 166 12.99 -3.62 -2.90
CA LEU A 166 14.45 -3.74 -2.91
C LEU A 166 15.10 -2.81 -3.95
N MET A 167 14.51 -2.71 -5.14
CA MET A 167 14.97 -1.77 -6.16
C MET A 167 14.83 -0.31 -5.73
N PHE A 168 13.75 0.06 -5.01
CA PHE A 168 13.58 1.42 -4.47
C PHE A 168 14.60 1.74 -3.39
N GLN A 169 14.88 0.78 -2.49
CA GLN A 169 15.96 0.93 -1.50
C GLN A 169 17.30 1.17 -2.19
N TYR A 170 17.63 0.36 -3.21
CA TYR A 170 18.85 0.52 -3.97
C TYR A 170 18.96 1.92 -4.59
N TRP A 171 17.93 2.41 -5.28
CA TRP A 171 17.93 3.76 -5.85
C TRP A 171 18.11 4.85 -4.79
N ALA A 172 17.40 4.73 -3.66
CA ALA A 172 17.51 5.70 -2.57
C ALA A 172 18.92 5.72 -1.95
N GLN A 173 19.55 4.55 -1.79
CA GLN A 173 20.94 4.41 -1.34
C GLN A 173 21.96 4.97 -2.34
N GLN A 174 21.64 4.97 -3.64
CA GLN A 174 22.44 5.64 -4.67
C GLN A 174 22.23 7.16 -4.72
N GLY A 175 21.45 7.72 -3.79
CA GLY A 175 21.25 9.17 -3.68
C GLY A 175 20.11 9.72 -4.53
N TYR A 176 19.23 8.87 -5.07
CA TYR A 176 18.00 9.32 -5.75
C TYR A 176 16.88 9.52 -4.74
N VAL A 177 16.08 10.57 -4.94
CA VAL A 177 14.74 10.61 -4.35
C VAL A 177 13.87 9.63 -5.13
N VAL A 178 13.17 8.72 -4.46
CA VAL A 178 12.26 7.76 -5.12
C VAL A 178 10.83 8.10 -4.75
N PHE A 179 10.01 8.36 -5.75
CA PHE A 179 8.64 8.82 -5.57
C PHE A 179 7.63 7.92 -6.29
N SER A 180 6.48 7.72 -5.69
CA SER A 180 5.32 7.11 -6.34
C SER A 180 4.05 7.82 -5.88
N ILE A 181 3.11 8.03 -6.80
CA ILE A 181 1.77 8.55 -6.50
C ILE A 181 0.73 7.68 -7.20
N ASP A 182 -0.30 7.29 -6.45
CA ASP A 182 -1.45 6.58 -7.00
C ASP A 182 -2.48 7.60 -7.52
N ASN A 183 -2.51 7.77 -8.85
CA ASN A 183 -3.45 8.65 -9.56
C ASN A 183 -4.88 8.09 -9.60
N ARG A 184 -5.86 8.94 -9.93
CA ARG A 184 -7.23 8.53 -10.28
C ARG A 184 -7.19 7.48 -11.39
N GLY A 185 -8.00 6.44 -11.27
CA GLY A 185 -7.97 5.21 -12.07
C GLY A 185 -7.32 4.03 -11.37
N SER A 186 -6.47 4.26 -10.35
CA SER A 186 -5.87 3.19 -9.55
C SER A 186 -6.87 2.58 -8.54
N TYR A 187 -6.52 1.42 -7.99
CA TYR A 187 -7.46 0.51 -7.32
C TYR A 187 -7.66 0.82 -5.82
N TYR A 188 -8.61 0.11 -5.20
CA TYR A 188 -8.87 0.13 -3.76
C TYR A 188 -9.29 1.49 -3.16
N ARG A 189 -9.80 2.39 -4.01
CA ARG A 189 -10.32 3.72 -3.63
C ARG A 189 -11.80 3.92 -3.99
N GLY A 190 -12.46 2.84 -4.42
CA GLY A 190 -13.87 2.86 -4.79
C GLY A 190 -14.10 3.27 -6.25
N LYS A 191 -15.31 2.97 -6.74
CA LYS A 191 -15.66 3.12 -8.15
C LYS A 191 -15.48 4.55 -8.67
N ALA A 192 -15.85 5.56 -7.90
CA ALA A 192 -15.71 6.96 -8.31
C ALA A 192 -14.24 7.36 -8.54
N PHE A 193 -13.30 6.73 -7.84
CA PHE A 193 -11.87 6.96 -8.03
C PHE A 193 -11.31 6.18 -9.23
N GLU A 194 -11.88 5.01 -9.56
CA GLU A 194 -11.48 4.16 -10.69
C GLU A 194 -12.08 4.59 -12.04
N ASP A 195 -13.31 5.10 -12.04
CA ASP A 195 -14.07 5.45 -13.25
C ASP A 195 -13.48 6.56 -14.15
N PRO A 196 -12.68 7.54 -13.67
CA PRO A 196 -12.19 8.63 -14.52
C PRO A 196 -11.44 8.19 -15.78
N ILE A 197 -10.92 6.97 -15.81
CA ILE A 197 -10.18 6.41 -16.96
C ILE A 197 -11.07 5.55 -17.88
N TYR A 198 -12.35 5.38 -17.56
CA TYR A 198 -13.28 4.60 -18.39
C TYR A 198 -13.48 5.27 -19.76
N LYS A 199 -13.04 4.58 -20.82
CA LYS A 199 -12.97 5.11 -22.20
C LYS A 199 -12.10 6.38 -22.35
N ALA A 200 -11.22 6.63 -21.38
CA ALA A 200 -10.37 7.82 -21.31
C ALA A 200 -8.97 7.49 -20.75
N MET A 201 -8.45 6.30 -21.01
CA MET A 201 -7.10 5.90 -20.59
C MET A 201 -6.02 6.83 -21.18
N GLY A 202 -5.03 7.18 -20.37
CA GLY A 202 -3.96 8.11 -20.77
C GLY A 202 -4.37 9.58 -20.71
N SER A 203 -5.34 9.93 -19.87
CA SER A 203 -5.82 11.31 -19.70
C SER A 203 -5.53 11.81 -18.28
N ILE A 204 -6.50 11.68 -17.37
CA ILE A 204 -6.44 12.18 -16.01
C ILE A 204 -5.28 11.57 -15.20
N GLU A 205 -4.85 10.35 -15.55
CA GLU A 205 -3.69 9.70 -14.94
C GLU A 205 -2.41 10.51 -15.17
N ILE A 206 -2.26 11.09 -16.38
CA ILE A 206 -1.08 11.90 -16.74
C ILE A 206 -1.08 13.21 -15.98
N GLU A 207 -2.25 13.86 -15.85
CA GLU A 207 -2.38 15.11 -15.08
C GLU A 207 -2.06 14.90 -13.59
N ASP A 208 -2.50 13.77 -13.01
CA ASP A 208 -2.20 13.42 -11.62
C ASP A 208 -0.71 13.09 -11.40
N GLN A 209 -0.06 12.42 -12.36
CA GLN A 209 1.39 12.19 -12.30
C GLN A 209 2.18 13.51 -12.44
N LYS A 210 1.75 14.40 -13.35
CA LYS A 210 2.32 15.74 -13.51
C LYS A 210 2.19 16.57 -12.23
N LEU A 211 1.05 16.50 -11.55
CA LEU A 211 0.85 17.13 -10.25
C LEU A 211 1.86 16.62 -9.21
N GLY A 212 2.15 15.32 -9.20
CA GLY A 212 3.21 14.73 -8.38
C GLY A 212 4.60 15.29 -8.71
N VAL A 213 4.92 15.43 -10.00
CA VAL A 213 6.19 16.04 -10.46
C VAL A 213 6.29 17.51 -10.07
N ASP A 214 5.21 18.27 -10.19
CA ASP A 214 5.18 19.69 -9.80
C ASP A 214 5.33 19.85 -8.29
N TYR A 215 4.71 18.97 -7.48
CA TYR A 215 4.97 18.89 -6.04
C TYR A 215 6.45 18.63 -5.76
N LEU A 216 7.08 17.64 -6.41
CA LEU A 216 8.50 17.33 -6.22
C LEU A 216 9.42 18.52 -6.49
N ARG A 217 9.11 19.35 -7.49
CA ARG A 217 9.88 20.57 -7.81
C ARG A 217 9.82 21.63 -6.71
N THR A 218 8.85 21.56 -5.80
CA THR A 218 8.77 22.48 -4.65
C THR A 218 9.68 22.08 -3.50
N LEU A 219 10.19 20.84 -3.48
CA LEU A 219 11.03 20.34 -2.41
C LEU A 219 12.46 20.87 -2.59
N ASP A 220 13.01 21.46 -1.54
CA ASP A 220 14.31 22.14 -1.53
C ASP A 220 15.50 21.22 -1.88
N PHE A 221 15.38 19.94 -1.53
CA PHE A 221 16.38 18.91 -1.80
C PHE A 221 16.23 18.22 -3.17
N VAL A 222 15.24 18.60 -4.00
CA VAL A 222 15.06 18.03 -5.34
C VAL A 222 15.80 18.86 -6.40
N GLU A 223 16.45 18.18 -7.34
CA GLU A 223 16.97 18.78 -8.57
C GLU A 223 15.86 18.82 -9.65
N PRO A 224 15.19 19.97 -9.85
CA PRO A 224 14.00 20.04 -10.70
C PRO A 224 14.26 19.70 -12.18
N ALA A 225 15.52 19.82 -12.64
CA ALA A 225 15.91 19.47 -14.01
C ALA A 225 16.21 17.97 -14.20
N LYS A 226 16.24 17.17 -13.13
CA LYS A 226 16.62 15.74 -13.17
C LYS A 226 15.55 14.86 -12.53
N ILE A 227 14.36 14.86 -13.13
CA ILE A 227 13.24 13.99 -12.74
C ILE A 227 13.00 12.99 -13.87
N GLY A 228 13.32 11.72 -13.63
CA GLY A 228 13.05 10.61 -14.55
C GLY A 228 11.78 9.88 -14.17
N VAL A 229 11.03 9.40 -15.16
CA VAL A 229 9.83 8.58 -14.97
C VAL A 229 10.13 7.16 -15.42
N TYR A 230 9.67 6.17 -14.65
CA TYR A 230 9.84 4.76 -14.98
C TYR A 230 8.59 3.94 -14.61
N GLY A 231 8.14 3.11 -15.54
CA GLY A 231 7.03 2.18 -15.36
C GLY A 231 7.10 1.01 -16.34
N HIS A 232 6.40 -0.08 -16.05
CA HIS A 232 6.28 -1.26 -16.92
C HIS A 232 4.81 -1.53 -17.25
N SER A 233 4.54 -2.12 -18.42
CA SER A 233 3.18 -2.36 -18.93
C SER A 233 2.37 -1.06 -19.02
N TYR A 234 1.26 -0.88 -18.29
CA TYR A 234 0.50 0.36 -18.28
C TYR A 234 1.34 1.57 -17.84
N GLY A 235 2.26 1.38 -16.88
CA GLY A 235 3.20 2.43 -16.50
C GLY A 235 4.14 2.79 -17.66
N GLY A 236 4.54 1.83 -18.48
CA GLY A 236 5.34 2.09 -19.68
C GLY A 236 4.54 2.81 -20.78
N TYR A 237 3.23 2.52 -20.91
CA TYR A 237 2.33 3.26 -21.81
C TYR A 237 2.21 4.74 -21.43
N MET A 238 2.24 5.04 -20.13
CA MET A 238 2.17 6.40 -19.59
C MET A 238 3.55 7.08 -19.43
N SER A 239 4.67 6.42 -19.78
CA SER A 239 6.04 6.95 -19.60
C SER A 239 6.57 7.68 -20.82
#